data_AF-A0AA88L9P7-F1
#
_entry.id   AF-A0AA88L9P7-F1
#
_cell.length_a   1.000
_cell.length_b   1.000
_cell.length_c   1.000
_cell.angle_alpha   90.00
_cell.angle_beta   90.00
_cell.angle_gamma   90.00
#
_symmetry.space_group_name_H-M   'P 1'
#
loop_
_entity.id
_entity.type
_entity.pdbx_description
1 polymer ?
#
loop_
_entity_poly.entity_id
_entity_poly.type
_entity_poly.pdbx_seq_one_letter_code
_entity_poly.pdbx_strand_id
1 'polypeptide(L)'
;MKMGLLIQKLEERYYQLLANYPSVVICSVLVIAGTGIVISFTANEVPDFSDPQLGFESRGTEIAGRLKAWDNLIEETRPSGCLTTNPGDIDVENMVKKRRRKPKKKPNSKSSNHVVSRALRTTDDRNSTWGRMVAAPDNNSESVGEISKEIWRDLLHFRNFGFNTENREEEEYFCDVPRLDYSHVILEKKTSMETILSLGSLKEICFLDNSLRSQSVFHDHCITPHQTDTCCKSWHLANYLAFFVGKESCDNLTENDLELFQDILSRCFKAPDTADCSADDDIGCMRSLCPSAIAIEHIKDFLIDAQSLRNVKEHLGHIVIHYTGIYLPMGKSSSLTTYYDHLTIPKLNTLEVVAYDFGIKFEVFNAQLKQDLNLLLIGGALVGLCIFLFFQSIFATVSVLLSVVISLGMAYFFYFFVFKIRSFPFVNVLALVIALGIGVDDAFVYFHHWQRAKLQLDGSPLAAVVAKALGTTAVSMFVTSLTTSAACFASYLSDVTALKAFG
;
A
#
# COMPACT_ATOMS: atom_id res chain seq x y z
N MET A 1 31.09 -51.02 15.89
CA MET A 1 31.95 -50.81 17.09
C MET A 1 32.99 -49.70 16.92
N LYS A 2 33.79 -49.65 15.83
CA LYS A 2 34.83 -48.61 15.63
C LYS A 2 34.29 -47.17 15.51
N MET A 3 33.12 -46.98 14.88
CA MET A 3 32.55 -45.64 14.67
C MET A 3 32.03 -45.00 15.97
N GLY A 4 31.34 -45.77 16.82
CA GLY A 4 30.89 -45.28 18.14
C GLY A 4 32.05 -44.88 19.06
N LEU A 5 33.15 -45.64 19.03
CA LEU A 5 34.36 -45.34 19.80
C LEU A 5 35.10 -44.08 19.32
N LEU A 6 35.01 -43.76 18.01
CA LEU A 6 35.53 -42.52 17.44
C LEU A 6 34.68 -41.31 17.86
N ILE A 7 33.35 -41.45 17.83
CA ILE A 7 32.41 -40.40 18.25
C ILE A 7 32.62 -40.07 19.73
N GLN A 8 32.71 -41.08 20.58
CA GLN A 8 32.92 -40.90 22.01
C GLN A 8 34.26 -40.19 22.32
N LYS A 9 35.34 -40.55 21.60
CA LYS A 9 36.63 -39.85 21.72
C LYS A 9 36.60 -38.40 21.22
N LEU A 10 35.79 -38.12 20.20
CA LEU A 10 35.58 -36.75 19.70
C LEU A 10 34.79 -35.91 20.70
N GLU A 11 33.74 -36.47 21.30
CA GLU A 11 32.96 -35.83 22.35
C GLU A 11 33.83 -35.50 23.58
N GLU A 12 34.64 -36.45 24.04
CA GLU A 12 35.57 -36.21 25.17
C GLU A 12 36.55 -35.06 24.88
N ARG A 13 37.11 -35.02 23.67
CA ARG A 13 37.98 -33.90 23.25
C ARG A 13 37.23 -32.57 23.20
N TYR A 14 35.99 -32.57 22.74
CA TYR A 14 35.15 -31.38 22.70
C TYR A 14 34.86 -30.83 24.11
N TYR A 15 34.50 -31.70 25.05
CA TYR A 15 34.27 -31.30 26.45
C TYR A 15 35.56 -30.77 27.12
N GLN A 16 36.71 -31.40 26.84
CA GLN A 16 38.01 -30.91 27.32
C GLN A 16 38.36 -29.53 26.75
N LEU A 17 38.08 -29.29 25.46
CA LEU A 17 38.31 -27.99 24.82
C LEU A 17 37.47 -26.89 25.49
N LEU A 18 36.17 -27.15 25.69
CA LEU A 18 35.24 -26.22 26.36
C LEU A 18 35.65 -25.90 27.79
N ALA A 19 36.10 -26.91 28.54
CA ALA A 19 36.46 -26.74 29.94
C ALA A 19 37.84 -26.07 30.15
N ASN A 20 38.83 -26.41 29.31
CA ASN A 20 40.21 -25.95 29.50
C ASN A 20 40.52 -24.64 28.77
N TYR A 21 39.84 -24.35 27.66
CA TYR A 21 40.11 -23.17 26.81
C TYR A 21 38.85 -22.36 26.45
N PRO A 22 37.98 -21.98 27.41
CA PRO A 22 36.72 -21.29 27.13
C PRO A 22 36.93 -19.94 26.44
N SER A 23 37.91 -19.15 26.88
CA SER A 23 38.19 -17.82 26.31
C SER A 23 38.61 -17.88 24.84
N VAL A 24 39.36 -18.92 24.44
CA VAL A 24 39.79 -19.11 23.05
C VAL A 24 38.58 -19.42 22.17
N VAL A 25 37.69 -20.31 22.63
CA VAL A 25 36.46 -20.66 21.92
C VAL A 25 35.58 -19.42 21.75
N ILE A 26 35.31 -18.68 22.84
CA ILE A 26 34.48 -17.47 22.80
C ILE A 26 35.07 -16.42 21.83
N CYS A 27 36.37 -16.12 21.93
CA CYS A 27 37.01 -15.16 21.04
C CYS A 27 36.92 -15.61 19.58
N SER A 28 37.13 -16.90 19.29
CA SER A 28 37.05 -17.42 17.92
C SER A 28 35.64 -17.27 17.33
N VAL A 29 34.60 -17.58 18.12
CA VAL A 29 33.20 -17.43 17.70
C VAL A 29 32.84 -15.97 17.48
N LEU A 30 33.24 -15.07 18.39
CA LEU A 30 32.98 -13.64 18.27
C LEU A 30 33.68 -13.03 17.05
N VAL A 31 34.91 -13.45 16.74
CA VAL A 31 35.63 -12.99 15.55
C VAL A 31 34.94 -13.47 14.28
N ILE A 32 34.62 -14.76 14.17
CA ILE A 32 33.95 -15.32 12.98
C ILE A 32 32.59 -14.64 12.79
N ALA A 33 31.77 -14.59 13.84
CA ALA A 33 30.46 -13.99 13.75
C ALA A 33 30.50 -12.48 13.49
N GLY A 34 31.39 -11.77 14.19
CA GLY A 34 31.59 -10.34 14.01
C GLY A 34 31.98 -10.00 12.57
N THR A 35 32.89 -10.78 11.98
CA THR A 35 33.26 -10.58 10.56
C THR A 35 32.08 -10.81 9.61
N GLY A 36 31.29 -11.87 9.81
CA GLY A 36 30.10 -12.13 8.98
C GLY A 36 29.05 -11.01 9.09
N ILE A 37 28.78 -10.54 10.30
CA ILE A 37 27.83 -9.44 10.54
C ILE A 37 28.32 -8.14 9.87
N VAL A 38 29.60 -7.78 10.06
CA VAL A 38 30.18 -6.57 9.44
C VAL A 38 30.13 -6.65 7.91
N ILE A 39 30.44 -7.80 7.32
CA ILE A 39 30.35 -7.99 5.85
C ILE A 39 28.91 -7.77 5.39
N SER A 40 27.92 -8.24 6.14
CA SER A 40 26.51 -8.13 5.76
C SER A 40 26.01 -6.70 5.69
N PHE A 41 26.36 -5.88 6.70
CA PHE A 41 25.94 -4.48 6.79
C PHE A 41 26.77 -3.54 5.89
N THR A 42 27.97 -3.93 5.48
CA THR A 42 28.81 -3.12 4.58
C THR A 42 28.59 -3.43 3.10
N ALA A 43 28.21 -4.67 2.78
CA ALA A 43 28.01 -5.10 1.39
C ALA A 43 26.58 -4.87 0.87
N ASN A 44 25.60 -4.72 1.76
CA ASN A 44 24.19 -4.59 1.38
C ASN A 44 23.57 -3.32 1.96
N GLU A 45 22.61 -2.78 1.22
CA GLU A 45 21.76 -1.70 1.72
C GLU A 45 20.80 -2.24 2.80
N VAL A 46 20.39 -1.36 3.71
CA VAL A 46 19.41 -1.68 4.75
C VAL A 46 18.07 -2.00 4.07
N PRO A 47 17.34 -3.03 4.52
CA PRO A 47 16.06 -3.39 3.90
C PRO A 47 15.05 -2.24 3.98
N ASP A 48 14.35 -2.03 2.87
CA ASP A 48 13.26 -1.06 2.75
C ASP A 48 11.90 -1.76 2.90
N PHE A 49 11.01 -1.20 3.73
CA PHE A 49 9.66 -1.70 4.00
C PHE A 49 8.57 -0.75 3.50
N SER A 50 8.90 0.17 2.60
CA SER A 50 7.97 1.16 2.05
C SER A 50 6.73 0.54 1.39
N ASP A 51 6.85 -0.67 0.83
CA ASP A 51 5.72 -1.45 0.33
C ASP A 51 5.60 -2.79 1.09
N PRO A 52 4.64 -2.95 2.01
CA PRO A 52 4.45 -4.19 2.75
C PRO A 52 3.84 -5.31 1.92
N GLN A 53 3.28 -5.04 0.74
CA GLN A 53 2.72 -6.05 -0.15
C GLN A 53 3.80 -6.73 -1.01
N LEU A 54 5.02 -6.18 -0.99
CA LEU A 54 6.14 -6.73 -1.72
C LEU A 54 6.43 -8.17 -1.26
N GLY A 55 6.34 -9.11 -2.18
CA GLY A 55 6.63 -10.52 -1.94
C GLY A 55 5.40 -11.40 -1.73
N PHE A 56 4.17 -10.88 -1.79
CA PHE A 56 2.95 -11.71 -1.69
C PHE A 56 2.47 -12.28 -3.04
N GLU A 57 3.29 -12.21 -4.09
CA GLU A 57 3.04 -12.87 -5.37
C GLU A 57 3.33 -14.38 -5.32
N SER A 58 2.45 -15.19 -5.91
CA SER A 58 2.58 -16.65 -6.04
C SER A 58 3.44 -17.06 -7.25
N ARG A 59 4.71 -16.64 -7.25
CA ARG A 59 5.63 -16.89 -8.37
C ARG A 59 5.88 -18.38 -8.58
N GLY A 60 5.83 -18.81 -9.85
CA GLY A 60 6.03 -20.21 -10.25
C GLY A 60 4.73 -20.94 -10.59
N THR A 61 3.57 -20.35 -10.27
CA THR A 61 2.27 -20.86 -10.71
C THR A 61 1.97 -20.50 -12.17
N GLU A 62 1.11 -21.28 -12.82
CA GLU A 62 0.69 -21.02 -14.21
C GLU A 62 0.02 -19.64 -14.36
N ILE A 63 -0.81 -19.25 -13.37
CA ILE A 63 -1.48 -17.94 -13.36
C ILE A 63 -0.46 -16.82 -13.22
N ALA A 64 0.48 -16.91 -12.29
CA ALA A 64 1.53 -15.89 -12.14
C ALA A 64 2.43 -15.80 -13.38
N GLY A 65 2.70 -16.93 -14.03
CA GLY A 65 3.43 -16.96 -15.30
C GLY A 65 2.69 -16.21 -16.41
N ARG A 66 1.38 -16.45 -16.55
CA ARG A 66 0.53 -15.74 -17.52
C ARG A 66 0.40 -14.26 -17.21
N LEU A 67 0.18 -13.90 -15.93
CA LEU A 67 0.06 -12.52 -15.49
C LEU A 67 1.36 -11.74 -15.75
N LYS A 68 2.51 -12.32 -15.40
CA LYS A 68 3.80 -11.69 -15.65
C LYS A 68 4.13 -11.55 -17.14
N ALA A 69 3.78 -12.56 -17.94
CA ALA A 69 3.93 -12.47 -19.40
C ALA A 69 3.05 -11.34 -19.98
N TRP A 70 1.84 -11.18 -19.44
CA TRP A 70 0.93 -10.10 -19.80
C TRP A 70 1.45 -8.73 -19.38
N ASP A 71 1.95 -8.58 -18.15
CA ASP A 71 2.54 -7.33 -17.66
C ASP A 71 3.77 -6.92 -18.49
N ASN A 72 4.66 -7.87 -18.78
CA ASN A 72 5.81 -7.65 -19.65
C ASN A 72 5.37 -7.24 -21.07
N LEU A 73 4.27 -7.80 -21.58
CA LEU A 73 3.72 -7.43 -22.89
C LEU A 73 3.19 -5.98 -22.87
N ILE A 74 2.48 -5.58 -21.81
CA ILE A 74 2.05 -4.19 -21.61
C ILE A 74 3.26 -3.25 -21.50
N GLU A 75 4.33 -3.67 -20.81
CA GLU A 75 5.54 -2.87 -20.67
C GLU A 75 6.28 -2.70 -22.01
N GLU A 76 6.40 -3.77 -22.80
CA GLU A 76 7.07 -3.76 -24.11
C GLU A 76 6.25 -3.06 -25.21
N THR A 77 4.95 -2.86 -25.02
CA THR A 77 4.08 -2.09 -25.94
C THR A 77 4.06 -0.59 -25.64
N ARG A 78 4.73 -0.14 -24.56
CA ARG A 78 4.92 1.29 -24.31
C ARG A 78 5.77 1.93 -25.42
N PRO A 79 5.69 3.25 -25.63
CA PRO A 79 6.45 3.93 -26.69
C PRO A 79 7.98 3.73 -26.64
N SER A 80 8.53 3.40 -25.47
CA SER A 80 9.94 3.07 -25.26
C SER A 80 10.30 1.61 -25.55
N GLY A 81 9.30 0.73 -25.63
CA GLY A 81 9.45 -0.70 -25.82
C GLY A 81 9.68 -1.10 -27.27
N CYS A 82 9.92 -2.39 -27.50
CA CYS A 82 10.19 -2.89 -28.85
C CYS A 82 8.93 -3.26 -29.64
N LEU A 83 7.79 -3.39 -28.96
CA LEU A 83 6.51 -3.75 -29.58
C LEU A 83 5.69 -2.47 -29.79
N THR A 84 4.95 -2.43 -30.90
CA THR A 84 4.00 -1.35 -31.15
C THR A 84 2.60 -1.94 -31.31
N THR A 85 1.60 -1.20 -30.86
CA THR A 85 0.19 -1.51 -31.10
C THR A 85 -0.26 -1.07 -32.49
N ASN A 86 0.36 -0.03 -33.05
CA ASN A 86 0.05 0.50 -34.37
C ASN A 86 1.27 0.37 -35.30
N PRO A 87 1.16 -0.38 -36.42
CA PRO A 87 2.25 -0.52 -37.38
C PRO A 87 2.66 0.81 -38.04
N GLY A 88 1.79 1.83 -38.03
CA GLY A 88 2.11 3.18 -38.52
C GLY A 88 3.10 3.95 -37.62
N ASP A 89 3.21 3.60 -36.34
CA ASP A 89 4.14 4.22 -35.39
C ASP A 89 5.55 3.61 -35.48
N ILE A 90 5.70 2.54 -36.27
CA ILE A 90 7.01 1.99 -36.63
C ILE A 90 7.68 2.98 -37.58
N ASP A 91 8.50 3.87 -37.02
CA ASP A 91 9.42 4.67 -37.83
C ASP A 91 10.53 3.75 -38.39
N VAL A 92 10.21 3.08 -39.51
CA VAL A 92 11.10 2.20 -40.27
C VAL A 92 12.39 2.94 -40.65
N GLU A 93 12.33 4.25 -40.82
CA GLU A 93 13.47 5.09 -41.21
C GLU A 93 14.53 5.15 -40.11
N ASN A 94 14.11 5.24 -38.84
CA ASN A 94 15.01 5.28 -37.69
C ASN A 94 15.59 3.90 -37.34
N MET A 95 14.84 2.81 -37.55
CA MET A 95 15.37 1.44 -37.40
C MET A 95 16.43 1.10 -38.47
N VAL A 96 16.23 1.53 -39.72
CA VAL A 96 17.22 1.37 -40.80
C VAL A 96 18.47 2.25 -40.56
N LYS A 97 18.30 3.47 -40.03
CA LYS A 97 19.42 4.35 -39.65
C LYS A 97 20.23 3.80 -38.47
N LYS A 98 19.59 3.19 -37.45
CA LYS A 98 20.30 2.52 -36.33
C LYS A 98 21.08 1.29 -36.79
N ARG A 99 20.55 0.47 -37.72
CA ARG A 99 21.28 -0.68 -38.31
C ARG A 99 22.43 -0.28 -39.24
N ARG A 100 22.39 0.90 -39.88
CA ARG A 100 23.46 1.40 -40.76
C ARG A 100 24.67 2.02 -40.03
N ARG A 101 24.58 2.28 -38.71
CA ARG A 101 25.73 2.72 -37.93
C ARG A 101 26.62 1.53 -37.58
N LYS A 102 27.57 1.21 -38.47
CA LYS A 102 28.70 0.31 -38.17
C LYS A 102 29.39 0.74 -36.85
N PRO A 103 29.92 -0.20 -36.05
CA PRO A 103 30.68 0.15 -34.86
C PRO A 103 31.98 0.86 -35.32
N LYS A 104 32.07 2.17 -35.12
CA LYS A 104 33.35 2.87 -35.24
C LYS A 104 34.22 2.42 -34.06
N LYS A 105 35.37 1.83 -34.38
CA LYS A 105 36.45 1.51 -33.43
C LYS A 105 36.71 2.74 -32.54
N LYS A 106 36.69 2.53 -31.22
CA LYS A 106 37.14 3.53 -30.24
C LYS A 106 38.61 3.87 -30.50
N PRO A 107 39.00 5.15 -30.61
CA PRO A 107 40.32 5.56 -30.18
C PRO A 107 40.28 5.88 -28.68
N ASN A 108 41.30 5.40 -27.98
CA ASN A 108 41.66 5.81 -26.63
C ASN A 108 41.92 7.33 -26.57
N SER A 109 41.32 8.04 -25.62
CA SER A 109 42.07 8.84 -24.63
C SER A 109 41.15 9.64 -23.70
N LYS A 110 41.31 9.38 -22.39
CA LYS A 110 41.39 10.28 -21.23
C LYS A 110 40.62 11.63 -21.20
N SER A 111 39.90 11.78 -20.08
CA SER A 111 39.82 12.96 -19.20
C SER A 111 39.02 14.19 -19.63
N SER A 112 37.92 14.47 -18.93
CA SER A 112 37.83 15.58 -17.94
C SER A 112 36.38 16.05 -17.78
N ASN A 113 36.02 16.33 -16.53
CA ASN A 113 34.80 17.02 -16.11
C ASN A 113 34.62 18.37 -16.83
N HIS A 114 33.37 18.72 -17.17
CA HIS A 114 32.77 20.02 -16.84
C HIS A 114 31.28 20.07 -17.20
N VAL A 115 30.48 20.45 -16.20
CA VAL A 115 29.11 20.96 -16.31
C VAL A 115 29.12 22.27 -17.10
N VAL A 116 28.31 22.40 -18.16
CA VAL A 116 27.67 23.68 -18.56
C VAL A 116 26.34 23.36 -19.26
N SER A 117 25.29 23.95 -18.69
CA SER A 117 23.95 24.15 -19.23
C SER A 117 23.95 24.82 -20.61
N ARG A 118 23.16 24.31 -21.55
CA ARG A 118 22.74 25.10 -22.72
C ARG A 118 21.29 24.84 -23.07
N ALA A 119 20.47 25.80 -22.68
CA ALA A 119 19.13 26.00 -23.20
C ALA A 119 19.17 26.03 -24.73
N LEU A 120 18.35 25.19 -25.36
CA LEU A 120 17.98 25.35 -26.75
C LEU A 120 16.62 26.05 -26.78
N ARG A 121 16.69 27.33 -27.14
CA ARG A 121 15.58 28.16 -27.60
C ARG A 121 14.78 27.38 -28.65
N THR A 122 13.52 27.15 -28.39
CA THR A 122 12.54 26.79 -29.42
C THR A 122 12.28 28.04 -30.26
N THR A 123 12.73 28.01 -31.51
CA THR A 123 12.24 28.93 -32.53
C THR A 123 10.84 28.50 -32.93
N ASP A 124 9.95 29.48 -32.88
CA ASP A 124 8.56 29.50 -33.35
C ASP A 124 8.45 28.89 -34.75
N ASP A 125 7.72 27.80 -34.89
CA ASP A 125 7.14 27.35 -36.16
C ASP A 125 5.68 26.97 -35.92
N ARG A 126 4.83 27.97 -36.17
CA ARG A 126 3.38 27.83 -36.29
C ARG A 126 3.05 26.99 -37.51
N ASN A 127 2.67 25.73 -37.30
CA ASN A 127 1.60 25.00 -37.97
C ASN A 127 1.87 23.48 -37.94
N SER A 128 1.28 22.80 -36.97
CA SER A 128 0.95 21.38 -37.11
C SER A 128 -0.49 21.14 -36.67
N THR A 129 -1.42 21.40 -37.58
CA THR A 129 -2.77 20.86 -37.56
C THR A 129 -2.70 19.34 -37.72
N TRP A 130 -2.99 18.61 -36.64
CA TRP A 130 -3.32 17.19 -36.69
C TRP A 130 -4.80 17.03 -37.07
N GLY A 131 -5.08 16.20 -38.08
CA GLY A 131 -6.44 15.76 -38.42
C GLY A 131 -6.82 15.95 -39.89
N ARG A 132 -6.36 15.05 -40.77
CA ARG A 132 -7.00 14.81 -42.07
C ARG A 132 -7.30 13.32 -42.18
N MET A 133 -8.57 12.95 -42.01
CA MET A 133 -9.05 11.58 -42.23
C MET A 133 -8.94 11.23 -43.71
N VAL A 134 -8.35 10.08 -44.01
CA VAL A 134 -8.33 9.47 -45.34
C VAL A 134 -9.69 8.77 -45.54
N ALA A 135 -10.40 9.13 -46.60
CA ALA A 135 -11.65 8.49 -46.99
C ALA A 135 -11.42 7.05 -47.47
N ALA A 136 -12.30 6.14 -47.04
CA ALA A 136 -12.38 4.76 -47.54
C ALA A 136 -12.98 4.74 -48.96
N PRO A 137 -12.64 3.75 -49.81
CA PRO A 137 -13.05 3.72 -51.20
C PRO A 137 -14.51 3.29 -51.36
N ASP A 138 -15.18 3.95 -52.31
CA ASP A 138 -16.53 3.70 -52.77
C ASP A 138 -16.73 2.26 -53.27
N ASN A 139 -17.83 1.63 -52.86
CA ASN A 139 -18.49 0.61 -53.65
C ASN A 139 -20.01 0.81 -53.61
N ASN A 140 -20.57 0.85 -54.81
CA ASN A 140 -21.94 1.19 -55.14
C ASN A 140 -22.99 0.31 -54.42
N SER A 141 -23.92 0.96 -53.73
CA SER A 141 -25.33 0.57 -53.74
C SER A 141 -26.17 1.85 -53.63
N GLU A 142 -26.95 2.09 -54.68
CA GLU A 142 -27.83 3.24 -54.85
C GLU A 142 -28.92 3.31 -53.76
N SER A 143 -29.39 4.55 -53.54
CA SER A 143 -30.71 4.93 -53.02
C SER A 143 -30.95 4.92 -51.50
N VAL A 144 -30.47 5.93 -50.77
CA VAL A 144 -31.27 6.64 -49.76
C VAL A 144 -30.82 8.11 -49.74
N GLY A 145 -31.75 9.00 -50.09
CA GLY A 145 -31.50 10.39 -50.47
C GLY A 145 -31.26 11.38 -49.33
N GLU A 146 -31.08 12.63 -49.78
CA GLU A 146 -30.65 13.89 -49.15
C GLU A 146 -31.23 14.28 -47.77
N ILE A 147 -32.08 13.47 -47.15
CA ILE A 147 -32.74 13.71 -45.86
C ILE A 147 -31.74 13.67 -44.68
N SER A 148 -30.59 12.99 -44.84
CA SER A 148 -29.61 12.80 -43.74
C SER A 148 -28.79 14.07 -43.41
N LYS A 149 -28.51 14.96 -44.37
CA LYS A 149 -27.56 16.09 -44.16
C LYS A 149 -28.14 17.30 -43.42
N GLU A 150 -29.46 17.42 -43.33
CA GLU A 150 -30.13 18.43 -42.48
C GLU A 150 -30.25 17.92 -41.05
N ILE A 151 -30.63 16.65 -40.88
CA ILE A 151 -30.70 15.97 -39.58
C ILE A 151 -29.34 15.96 -38.86
N TRP A 152 -28.24 15.70 -39.58
CA TRP A 152 -26.88 15.75 -39.00
C TRP A 152 -26.40 17.16 -38.60
N ARG A 153 -26.92 18.21 -39.25
CA ARG A 153 -26.59 19.61 -38.87
C ARG A 153 -27.39 20.05 -37.65
N ASP A 154 -28.66 19.65 -37.55
CA ASP A 154 -29.50 19.94 -36.40
C ASP A 154 -29.05 19.17 -35.15
N LEU A 155 -28.63 17.90 -35.28
CA LEU A 155 -28.05 17.10 -34.18
C LEU A 155 -26.74 17.68 -33.61
N LEU A 156 -25.91 18.32 -34.45
CA LEU A 156 -24.69 19.00 -33.99
C LEU A 156 -24.98 20.33 -33.28
N HIS A 157 -26.10 20.99 -33.59
CA HIS A 157 -26.55 22.19 -32.89
C HIS A 157 -27.20 21.88 -31.52
N PHE A 158 -27.91 20.75 -31.39
CA PHE A 158 -28.51 20.35 -30.11
C PHE A 158 -27.50 19.77 -29.10
N ARG A 159 -26.46 19.05 -29.53
CA ARG A 159 -25.42 18.51 -28.62
C ARG A 159 -24.62 19.60 -27.89
N ASN A 160 -24.47 20.77 -28.50
CA ASN A 160 -23.63 21.86 -27.95
C ASN A 160 -24.35 22.83 -27.02
N PHE A 161 -25.70 22.83 -26.97
CA PHE A 161 -26.47 23.83 -26.22
C PHE A 161 -26.88 23.42 -24.80
N GLY A 162 -26.83 22.13 -24.45
CA GLY A 162 -27.18 21.64 -23.10
C GLY A 162 -26.01 21.06 -22.30
N PHE A 163 -25.04 20.38 -22.92
CA PHE A 163 -23.92 19.76 -22.20
C PHE A 163 -22.97 20.78 -21.56
N ASN A 164 -22.78 21.93 -22.19
CA ASN A 164 -21.81 22.94 -21.77
C ASN A 164 -22.31 23.87 -20.67
N THR A 165 -23.59 23.86 -20.31
CA THR A 165 -24.16 24.77 -19.30
C THR A 165 -24.25 24.10 -17.93
N GLU A 166 -24.78 22.87 -17.84
CA GLU A 166 -24.84 22.13 -16.56
C GLU A 166 -23.45 21.75 -16.03
N ASN A 167 -22.55 21.24 -16.89
CA ASN A 167 -21.16 20.98 -16.49
C ASN A 167 -20.46 22.27 -16.02
N ARG A 168 -20.78 23.41 -16.67
CA ARG A 168 -20.11 24.67 -16.36
C ARG A 168 -20.58 25.27 -15.04
N GLU A 169 -21.84 25.13 -14.67
CA GLU A 169 -22.37 25.58 -13.38
C GLU A 169 -21.87 24.69 -12.21
N GLU A 170 -21.76 23.38 -12.42
CA GLU A 170 -21.21 22.45 -11.43
C GLU A 170 -19.67 22.61 -11.28
N GLU A 171 -18.94 22.72 -12.39
CA GLU A 171 -17.51 23.03 -12.41
C GLU A 171 -17.22 24.41 -11.80
N GLU A 172 -18.10 25.40 -11.97
CA GLU A 172 -17.95 26.71 -11.34
C GLU A 172 -18.17 26.65 -9.82
N TYR A 173 -19.04 25.76 -9.33
CA TYR A 173 -19.30 25.61 -7.90
C TYR A 173 -18.27 24.73 -7.16
N PHE A 174 -17.88 23.60 -7.76
CA PHE A 174 -17.00 22.58 -7.15
C PHE A 174 -15.58 22.51 -7.72
N CYS A 175 -15.26 23.26 -8.78
CA CYS A 175 -14.03 23.22 -9.60
C CYS A 175 -13.81 21.97 -10.47
N ASP A 176 -14.16 20.79 -9.97
CA ASP A 176 -13.94 19.49 -10.64
C ASP A 176 -15.03 18.49 -10.19
N VAL A 177 -15.01 17.31 -10.76
CA VAL A 177 -15.88 16.19 -10.41
C VAL A 177 -15.24 15.31 -9.32
N PRO A 178 -16.04 14.68 -8.43
CA PRO A 178 -15.51 13.77 -7.43
C PRO A 178 -14.92 12.51 -8.08
N ARG A 179 -13.81 12.00 -7.52
CA ARG A 179 -13.09 10.83 -8.04
C ARG A 179 -12.53 9.99 -6.90
N LEU A 180 -12.24 8.72 -7.19
CA LEU A 180 -11.71 7.75 -6.21
C LEU A 180 -10.27 8.04 -5.77
N ASP A 181 -9.51 8.82 -6.54
CA ASP A 181 -8.17 9.29 -6.20
C ASP A 181 -8.18 10.47 -5.22
N TYR A 182 -9.34 11.07 -4.94
CA TYR A 182 -9.48 12.08 -3.90
C TYR A 182 -9.62 11.47 -2.50
N SER A 183 -9.04 12.20 -1.56
CA SER A 183 -9.10 11.95 -0.13
C SER A 183 -10.54 12.04 0.35
N HIS A 184 -10.99 11.05 1.12
CA HIS A 184 -12.37 11.06 1.60
C HIS A 184 -12.51 10.53 3.03
N VAL A 185 -13.58 10.97 3.68
CA VAL A 185 -13.94 10.63 5.05
C VAL A 185 -15.34 10.06 5.05
N ILE A 186 -15.55 8.95 5.75
CA ILE A 186 -16.84 8.25 5.84
C ILE A 186 -17.46 8.51 7.21
N LEU A 187 -18.74 8.84 7.18
CA LEU A 187 -19.57 9.15 8.34
C LEU A 187 -20.67 8.11 8.49
N GLU A 188 -20.97 7.77 9.74
CA GLU A 188 -22.08 6.91 10.12
C GLU A 188 -23.03 7.67 11.07
N LYS A 189 -24.33 7.37 10.94
CA LYS A 189 -25.33 7.81 11.92
C LYS A 189 -25.26 6.93 13.17
N LYS A 190 -25.03 7.52 14.34
CA LYS A 190 -24.93 6.77 15.62
C LYS A 190 -26.19 5.99 15.97
N THR A 191 -27.36 6.52 15.61
CA THR A 191 -28.65 5.89 15.88
C THR A 191 -29.14 5.18 14.61
N SER A 192 -29.13 3.84 14.62
CA SER A 192 -29.45 3.03 13.42
C SER A 192 -30.88 3.18 12.89
N MET A 193 -31.81 3.80 13.63
CA MET A 193 -33.19 4.05 13.18
C MET A 193 -33.39 5.42 12.52
N GLU A 194 -32.39 6.30 12.55
CA GLU A 194 -32.47 7.65 11.98
C GLU A 194 -31.70 7.73 10.65
N THR A 195 -32.12 8.66 9.78
CA THR A 195 -31.44 8.95 8.51
C THR A 195 -30.45 10.10 8.66
N ILE A 196 -29.37 10.07 7.87
CA ILE A 196 -28.44 11.19 7.72
C ILE A 196 -29.10 12.40 7.05
N LEU A 197 -30.17 12.20 6.27
CA LEU A 197 -30.95 13.27 5.62
C LEU A 197 -31.82 14.07 6.63
N SER A 198 -31.21 14.57 7.70
CA SER A 198 -31.81 15.47 8.68
C SER A 198 -31.03 16.77 8.72
N LEU A 199 -31.70 17.89 9.01
CA LEU A 199 -31.05 19.21 9.00
C LEU A 199 -29.89 19.28 10.00
N GLY A 200 -30.04 18.65 11.17
CA GLY A 200 -28.99 18.55 12.18
C GLY A 200 -27.76 17.80 11.66
N SER A 201 -27.94 16.64 11.03
CA SER A 201 -26.83 15.86 10.47
C SER A 201 -26.15 16.58 9.29
N LEU A 202 -26.89 17.24 8.39
CA LEU A 202 -26.30 17.99 7.29
C LEU A 202 -25.48 19.20 7.76
N LYS A 203 -25.94 19.89 8.82
CA LYS A 203 -25.16 20.96 9.46
C LYS A 203 -23.91 20.43 10.16
N GLU A 204 -23.97 19.25 10.78
CA GLU A 204 -22.79 18.58 11.34
C GLU A 204 -21.77 18.20 10.25
N ILE A 205 -22.23 17.73 9.08
CA ILE A 205 -21.36 17.47 7.91
C ILE A 205 -20.66 18.74 7.47
N CYS A 206 -21.41 19.84 7.32
CA CYS A 206 -20.86 21.15 6.95
C CYS A 206 -19.82 21.64 7.98
N PHE A 207 -20.13 21.50 9.26
CA PHE A 207 -19.21 21.86 10.35
C PHE A 207 -17.94 21.02 10.33
N LEU A 208 -18.05 19.71 10.10
CA LEU A 208 -16.90 18.83 9.98
C LEU A 208 -16.04 19.20 8.77
N ASP A 209 -16.64 19.44 7.60
CA ASP A 209 -15.90 19.88 6.40
C ASP A 209 -15.10 21.16 6.67
N ASN A 210 -15.73 22.18 7.24
CA ASN A 210 -15.05 23.41 7.63
C ASN A 210 -13.92 23.17 8.65
N SER A 211 -14.09 22.23 9.58
CA SER A 211 -13.04 21.83 10.54
C SER A 211 -11.89 21.06 9.89
N LEU A 212 -12.13 20.29 8.84
CA LEU A 212 -11.10 19.55 8.10
C LEU A 212 -10.30 20.49 7.20
N ARG A 213 -10.97 21.45 6.58
CA ARG A 213 -10.39 22.45 5.66
C ARG A 213 -9.64 23.58 6.37
N SER A 214 -9.97 23.89 7.62
CA SER A 214 -9.33 24.97 8.39
C SER A 214 -7.93 24.62 8.95
N GLN A 215 -7.46 23.39 8.77
CA GLN A 215 -6.16 22.96 9.27
C GLN A 215 -5.03 23.52 8.39
N SER A 216 -3.90 23.87 9.01
CA SER A 216 -2.84 24.66 8.37
C SER A 216 -2.19 24.00 7.15
N VAL A 217 -2.19 22.68 7.07
CA VAL A 217 -1.56 21.89 5.98
C VAL A 217 -2.53 21.62 4.82
N PHE A 218 -3.83 21.89 5.01
CA PHE A 218 -4.86 21.61 4.01
C PHE A 218 -4.69 22.50 2.77
N HIS A 219 -4.44 23.80 2.97
CA HIS A 219 -4.32 24.77 1.88
C HIS A 219 -3.15 24.47 0.93
N ASP A 220 -2.07 23.85 1.41
CA ASP A 220 -0.91 23.50 0.58
C ASP A 220 -1.18 22.33 -0.37
N HIS A 221 -2.18 21.50 -0.06
CA HIS A 221 -2.51 20.26 -0.78
C HIS A 221 -3.86 20.32 -1.50
N CYS A 222 -4.63 21.38 -1.29
CA CYS A 222 -5.93 21.52 -1.90
C CYS A 222 -5.82 21.83 -3.39
N ILE A 223 -6.79 21.34 -4.16
CA ILE A 223 -6.95 21.72 -5.56
C ILE A 223 -7.47 23.14 -5.60
N THR A 224 -6.85 23.94 -6.45
CA THR A 224 -7.25 25.31 -6.78
C THR A 224 -7.62 25.35 -8.25
N PRO A 225 -8.71 26.05 -8.62
CA PRO A 225 -9.04 26.23 -10.02
C PRO A 225 -8.00 27.16 -10.67
N HIS A 226 -7.77 27.02 -11.98
CA HIS A 226 -6.78 27.81 -12.68
C HIS A 226 -7.06 29.32 -12.51
N GLN A 227 -6.14 30.02 -11.82
CA GLN A 227 -6.09 31.49 -11.60
C GLN A 227 -6.71 32.05 -10.29
N THR A 228 -7.13 31.22 -9.34
CA THR A 228 -7.48 31.72 -7.99
C THR A 228 -6.72 30.98 -6.88
N ASP A 229 -6.30 31.70 -5.84
CA ASP A 229 -5.67 31.12 -4.64
C ASP A 229 -6.70 30.50 -3.66
N THR A 230 -7.92 30.23 -4.14
CA THR A 230 -9.02 29.71 -3.31
C THR A 230 -9.18 28.21 -3.50
N CYS A 231 -9.08 27.44 -2.42
CA CYS A 231 -9.34 26.00 -2.47
C CYS A 231 -10.77 25.70 -2.92
N CYS A 232 -10.91 24.64 -3.71
CA CYS A 232 -12.20 24.12 -4.12
C CYS A 232 -13.06 23.68 -2.93
N LYS A 233 -14.36 23.52 -3.17
CA LYS A 233 -15.31 23.02 -2.17
C LYS A 233 -15.27 21.49 -2.15
N SER A 234 -15.49 20.92 -0.97
CA SER A 234 -15.59 19.47 -0.81
C SER A 234 -16.93 18.96 -1.35
N TRP A 235 -16.94 17.74 -1.89
CA TRP A 235 -18.15 17.07 -2.33
C TRP A 235 -18.76 16.26 -1.18
N HIS A 236 -19.90 16.72 -0.68
CA HIS A 236 -20.69 16.04 0.35
C HIS A 236 -22.16 16.47 0.28
N LEU A 237 -23.06 15.71 0.90
CA LEU A 237 -24.50 15.92 0.79
C LEU A 237 -24.95 17.37 1.10
N ALA A 238 -24.37 18.00 2.13
CA ALA A 238 -24.73 19.38 2.49
C ALA A 238 -24.32 20.44 1.44
N ASN A 239 -23.20 20.26 0.72
CA ASN A 239 -22.79 21.17 -0.34
C ASN A 239 -23.58 20.94 -1.61
N TYR A 240 -23.95 19.69 -1.92
CA TYR A 240 -24.90 19.41 -3.00
C TYR A 240 -26.28 20.01 -2.72
N LEU A 241 -26.80 19.86 -1.49
CA LEU A 241 -28.03 20.54 -1.07
C LEU A 241 -27.95 22.06 -1.30
N ALA A 242 -26.84 22.69 -0.89
CA ALA A 242 -26.63 24.12 -1.11
C ALA A 242 -26.61 24.46 -2.62
N PHE A 243 -25.96 23.64 -3.44
CA PHE A 243 -25.93 23.76 -4.90
C PHE A 243 -27.33 23.71 -5.53
N PHE A 244 -28.15 22.70 -5.19
CA PHE A 244 -29.53 22.57 -5.73
C PHE A 244 -30.43 23.76 -5.40
N VAL A 245 -30.18 24.45 -4.28
CA VAL A 245 -30.93 25.62 -3.84
C VAL A 245 -30.33 26.93 -4.36
N GLY A 246 -29.10 26.90 -4.88
CA GLY A 246 -28.36 28.09 -5.34
C GLY A 246 -27.72 28.89 -4.20
N LYS A 247 -27.33 28.24 -3.10
CA LYS A 247 -26.59 28.85 -1.97
C LYS A 247 -25.09 28.64 -2.11
N GLU A 248 -24.30 29.64 -1.76
CA GLU A 248 -22.83 29.54 -1.82
C GLU A 248 -22.22 28.65 -0.73
N SER A 249 -22.85 28.52 0.44
CA SER A 249 -22.34 27.69 1.54
C SER A 249 -23.45 26.87 2.21
N CYS A 250 -23.03 25.82 2.92
CA CYS A 250 -23.90 24.94 3.69
C CYS A 250 -24.25 25.48 5.10
N ASP A 251 -23.83 26.69 5.47
CA ASP A 251 -24.05 27.23 6.82
C ASP A 251 -25.53 27.60 7.05
N ASN A 252 -26.17 28.19 6.04
CA ASN A 252 -27.53 28.73 6.12
C ASN A 252 -28.57 27.80 5.51
N LEU A 253 -28.50 26.49 5.82
CA LEU A 253 -29.49 25.51 5.40
C LEU A 253 -30.76 25.55 6.30
N THR A 254 -31.92 25.45 5.67
CA THR A 254 -33.25 25.48 6.31
C THR A 254 -34.00 24.15 6.11
N GLU A 255 -35.08 23.92 6.87
CA GLU A 255 -35.89 22.70 6.74
C GLU A 255 -36.59 22.62 5.37
N ASN A 256 -37.05 23.75 4.83
CA ASN A 256 -37.67 23.81 3.51
C ASN A 256 -36.71 23.37 2.39
N ASP A 257 -35.43 23.75 2.51
CA ASP A 257 -34.39 23.33 1.55
C ASP A 257 -34.22 21.81 1.57
N LEU A 258 -34.26 21.21 2.76
CA LEU A 258 -34.12 19.77 2.95
C LEU A 258 -35.32 19.01 2.37
N GLU A 259 -36.54 19.50 2.57
CA GLU A 259 -37.75 18.88 1.99
C GLU A 259 -37.70 18.87 0.46
N LEU A 260 -37.29 19.98 -0.16
CA LEU A 260 -37.10 20.08 -1.61
C LEU A 260 -36.06 19.06 -2.10
N PHE A 261 -34.93 18.95 -1.40
CA PHE A 261 -33.86 18.04 -1.76
C PHE A 261 -34.25 16.57 -1.60
N GLN A 262 -34.95 16.21 -0.52
CA GLN A 262 -35.47 14.86 -0.33
C GLN A 262 -36.46 14.49 -1.43
N ASP A 263 -37.31 15.42 -1.85
CA ASP A 263 -38.25 15.24 -2.96
C ASP A 263 -37.50 15.01 -4.29
N ILE A 264 -36.48 15.83 -4.62
CA ILE A 264 -35.61 15.64 -5.79
C ILE A 264 -34.96 14.25 -5.77
N LEU A 265 -34.29 13.89 -4.66
CA LEU A 265 -33.63 12.58 -4.54
C LEU A 265 -34.63 11.43 -4.68
N SER A 266 -35.83 11.57 -4.11
CA SER A 266 -36.86 10.52 -4.17
C SER A 266 -37.40 10.29 -5.58
N ARG A 267 -37.51 11.35 -6.39
CA ARG A 267 -37.92 11.25 -7.80
C ARG A 267 -36.81 10.64 -8.64
N CYS A 268 -35.58 11.08 -8.41
CA CYS A 268 -34.43 10.68 -9.20
C CYS A 268 -33.93 9.27 -8.93
N PHE A 269 -33.96 8.81 -7.68
CA PHE A 269 -33.53 7.45 -7.34
C PHE A 269 -34.58 6.38 -7.67
N LYS A 270 -35.84 6.77 -7.83
CA LYS A 270 -36.92 5.86 -8.27
C LYS A 270 -36.93 5.65 -9.78
N ALA A 271 -36.31 6.53 -10.57
CA ALA A 271 -36.19 6.33 -11.99
C ALA A 271 -35.45 5.00 -12.24
N PRO A 272 -36.05 4.02 -12.94
CA PRO A 272 -35.34 2.80 -13.25
C PRO A 272 -34.10 3.14 -14.08
N ASP A 273 -32.96 2.50 -13.77
CA ASP A 273 -31.74 2.57 -14.60
C ASP A 273 -32.02 2.10 -16.06
N THR A 274 -33.20 1.53 -16.30
CA THR A 274 -33.73 1.05 -17.59
C THR A 274 -35.23 1.34 -17.71
N ALA A 275 -35.67 2.58 -17.43
CA ALA A 275 -36.99 2.98 -17.91
C ALA A 275 -36.96 2.93 -19.44
N ASP A 276 -38.07 2.52 -20.04
CA ASP A 276 -38.32 2.30 -21.47
C ASP A 276 -38.14 3.59 -22.30
N CYS A 277 -36.93 4.15 -22.29
CA CYS A 277 -36.49 5.26 -23.12
C CYS A 277 -36.11 4.61 -24.45
N SER A 278 -36.98 4.75 -25.45
CA SER A 278 -36.73 4.30 -26.82
C SER A 278 -35.36 4.79 -27.30
N ALA A 279 -34.61 3.88 -27.92
CA ALA A 279 -33.16 3.84 -28.08
C ALA A 279 -32.49 4.93 -28.95
N ASP A 280 -32.97 6.18 -28.94
CA ASP A 280 -32.37 7.29 -29.70
C ASP A 280 -32.03 8.53 -28.84
N ASP A 281 -32.35 8.57 -27.54
CA ASP A 281 -32.09 9.76 -26.70
C ASP A 281 -31.94 9.45 -25.20
N ASP A 282 -30.97 8.60 -24.84
CA ASP A 282 -30.66 8.20 -23.46
C ASP A 282 -30.40 9.41 -22.52
N ILE A 283 -29.88 10.51 -23.05
CA ILE A 283 -29.53 11.72 -22.28
C ILE A 283 -30.75 12.62 -22.03
N GLY A 284 -31.76 12.58 -22.89
CA GLY A 284 -32.98 13.40 -22.77
C GLY A 284 -33.96 12.88 -21.71
N CYS A 285 -34.01 11.56 -21.53
CA CYS A 285 -34.92 10.89 -20.60
C CYS A 285 -34.57 11.22 -19.14
N MET A 286 -33.28 11.16 -18.78
CA MET A 286 -32.78 11.50 -17.44
C MET A 286 -32.88 13.00 -17.15
N ARG A 287 -32.67 13.86 -18.17
CA ARG A 287 -32.87 15.31 -18.09
C ARG A 287 -34.31 15.74 -17.87
N SER A 288 -35.28 14.97 -18.36
CA SER A 288 -36.71 15.31 -18.22
C SER A 288 -37.25 15.10 -16.80
N LEU A 289 -36.60 14.23 -16.01
CA LEU A 289 -37.08 13.81 -14.70
C LEU A 289 -36.28 14.41 -13.54
N CYS A 290 -35.01 14.76 -13.77
CA CYS A 290 -34.08 15.22 -12.74
C CYS A 290 -33.36 16.50 -13.15
N PRO A 291 -33.54 17.62 -12.43
CA PRO A 291 -32.66 18.77 -12.59
C PRO A 291 -31.22 18.36 -12.21
N SER A 292 -30.23 18.73 -13.02
CA SER A 292 -28.80 18.40 -12.84
C SER A 292 -28.56 16.89 -12.62
N ALA A 293 -28.81 16.10 -13.66
CA ALA A 293 -28.62 14.64 -13.64
C ALA A 293 -27.23 14.20 -13.17
N ILE A 294 -26.20 14.98 -13.48
CA ILE A 294 -24.79 14.68 -13.18
C ILE A 294 -24.50 14.75 -11.68
N ALA A 295 -24.95 15.82 -11.01
CA ALA A 295 -24.84 15.94 -9.55
C ALA A 295 -25.56 14.80 -8.81
N ILE A 296 -26.68 14.32 -9.35
CA ILE A 296 -27.41 13.16 -8.81
C ILE A 296 -26.60 11.86 -8.98
N GLU A 297 -25.96 11.66 -10.14
CA GLU A 297 -25.05 10.53 -10.35
C GLU A 297 -23.87 10.57 -9.38
N HIS A 298 -23.27 11.74 -9.15
CA HIS A 298 -22.19 11.88 -8.17
C HIS A 298 -22.64 11.50 -6.75
N ILE A 299 -23.83 11.93 -6.34
CA ILE A 299 -24.41 11.55 -5.04
C ILE A 299 -24.60 10.04 -4.96
N LYS A 300 -25.17 9.43 -6.01
CA LYS A 300 -25.45 7.99 -6.09
C LYS A 300 -24.17 7.15 -6.04
N ASP A 301 -23.14 7.54 -6.79
CA ASP A 301 -21.95 6.71 -6.99
C ASP A 301 -20.91 6.89 -5.88
N PHE A 302 -20.82 8.09 -5.27
CA PHE A 302 -19.76 8.42 -4.31
C PHE A 302 -20.25 8.65 -2.89
N LEU A 303 -21.44 9.24 -2.69
CA LEU A 303 -21.85 9.77 -1.38
C LEU A 303 -22.84 8.89 -0.61
N ILE A 304 -23.51 7.97 -1.27
CA ILE A 304 -24.52 7.10 -0.67
C ILE A 304 -24.07 5.64 -0.75
N ASP A 305 -24.28 4.89 0.32
CA ASP A 305 -23.97 3.46 0.31
C ASP A 305 -24.95 2.63 -0.55
N ALA A 306 -24.45 1.54 -1.12
CA ALA A 306 -25.23 0.68 -2.01
C ALA A 306 -26.45 0.03 -1.33
N GLN A 307 -26.44 -0.13 0.00
CA GLN A 307 -27.58 -0.72 0.72
C GLN A 307 -28.73 0.28 0.84
N SER A 308 -28.43 1.54 1.15
CA SER A 308 -29.38 2.64 1.14
C SER A 308 -30.03 2.81 -0.24
N LEU A 309 -29.25 2.71 -1.32
CA LEU A 309 -29.78 2.75 -2.69
C LEU A 309 -30.71 1.57 -3.02
N ARG A 310 -30.38 0.35 -2.57
CA ARG A 310 -31.25 -0.83 -2.74
C ARG A 310 -32.58 -0.67 -1.99
N ASN A 311 -32.50 -0.20 -0.74
CA ASN A 311 -33.69 -0.01 0.10
C ASN A 311 -34.68 0.99 -0.51
N VAL A 312 -34.18 2.04 -1.17
CA VAL A 312 -35.01 3.03 -1.88
C VAL A 312 -35.78 2.42 -3.06
N LYS A 313 -35.19 1.46 -3.77
CA LYS A 313 -35.85 0.74 -4.87
C LYS A 313 -36.95 -0.22 -4.37
N GLU A 314 -36.75 -0.83 -3.20
CA GLU A 314 -37.67 -1.84 -2.64
C GLU A 314 -38.81 -1.25 -1.80
N HIS A 315 -38.55 -0.22 -0.99
CA HIS A 315 -39.49 0.32 -0.01
C HIS A 315 -39.94 1.72 -0.43
N LEU A 316 -40.99 1.78 -1.24
CA LEU A 316 -41.70 3.00 -1.68
C LEU A 316 -42.04 3.92 -0.49
N GLY A 317 -41.16 4.86 -0.14
CA GLY A 317 -41.57 5.99 0.69
C GLY A 317 -40.49 6.81 1.38
N HIS A 318 -39.38 6.23 1.84
CA HIS A 318 -38.43 6.99 2.66
C HIS A 318 -36.97 6.63 2.38
N ILE A 319 -36.18 7.62 1.99
CA ILE A 319 -34.73 7.45 1.81
C ILE A 319 -34.08 7.43 3.19
N VAL A 320 -33.57 6.27 3.58
CA VAL A 320 -32.78 6.11 4.79
C VAL A 320 -31.34 5.94 4.36
N ILE A 321 -30.49 6.90 4.74
CA ILE A 321 -29.04 6.87 4.50
C ILE A 321 -28.35 6.63 5.83
N HIS A 322 -27.60 5.53 5.92
CA HIS A 322 -26.85 5.17 7.13
C HIS A 322 -25.38 5.62 7.08
N TYR A 323 -24.78 5.62 5.89
CA TYR A 323 -23.41 6.06 5.67
C TYR A 323 -23.35 7.14 4.60
N THR A 324 -22.46 8.11 4.78
CA THR A 324 -22.16 9.09 3.73
C THR A 324 -20.70 9.49 3.71
N GLY A 325 -20.21 9.89 2.55
CA GLY A 325 -18.84 10.37 2.35
C GLY A 325 -18.73 11.90 2.37
N ILE A 326 -17.56 12.39 2.77
CA ILE A 326 -17.04 13.72 2.44
C ILE A 326 -15.81 13.50 1.58
N TYR A 327 -15.86 13.92 0.32
CA TYR A 327 -14.70 13.92 -0.57
C TYR A 327 -14.05 15.30 -0.51
N LEU A 328 -12.80 15.34 -0.09
CA LEU A 328 -12.01 16.54 0.03
C LEU A 328 -11.32 16.80 -1.32
N PRO A 329 -11.13 18.07 -1.72
CA PRO A 329 -10.40 18.46 -2.92
C PRO A 329 -8.89 18.29 -2.74
N MET A 330 -8.44 17.11 -2.31
CA MET A 330 -7.04 16.75 -2.12
C MET A 330 -6.78 15.36 -2.71
N GLY A 331 -5.82 15.26 -3.62
CA GLY A 331 -5.39 13.96 -4.15
C GLY A 331 -4.72 13.11 -3.08
N LYS A 332 -5.02 11.81 -3.07
CA LYS A 332 -4.35 10.83 -2.21
C LYS A 332 -2.85 10.81 -2.51
N SER A 333 -2.03 11.00 -1.48
CA SER A 333 -0.58 11.16 -1.64
C SER A 333 0.15 10.89 -0.33
N SER A 334 1.39 10.39 -0.41
CA SER A 334 2.28 10.24 0.75
C SER A 334 2.61 11.58 1.43
N SER A 335 2.48 12.71 0.72
CA SER A 335 2.66 14.05 1.29
C SER A 335 1.62 14.43 2.34
N LEU A 336 0.45 13.77 2.34
CA LEU A 336 -0.61 13.99 3.34
C LEU A 336 -0.30 13.40 4.72
N THR A 337 0.85 12.75 4.90
CA THR A 337 1.26 12.21 6.20
C THR A 337 1.34 13.31 7.26
N THR A 338 1.87 14.49 6.92
CA THR A 338 1.93 15.62 7.86
C THR A 338 0.55 16.17 8.22
N TYR A 339 -0.39 16.15 7.26
CA TYR A 339 -1.79 16.50 7.54
C TYR A 339 -2.41 15.50 8.51
N TYR A 340 -2.15 14.21 8.32
CA TYR A 340 -2.62 13.14 9.20
C TYR A 340 -2.10 13.25 10.64
N ASP A 341 -0.81 13.53 10.81
CA ASP A 341 -0.20 13.66 12.14
C ASP A 341 -0.81 14.80 12.98
N HIS A 342 -1.30 15.85 12.31
CA HIS A 342 -1.95 17.01 12.93
C HIS A 342 -3.48 16.96 12.84
N LEU A 343 -4.05 15.88 12.31
CA LEU A 343 -5.48 15.77 12.07
C LEU A 343 -6.23 15.65 13.40
N THR A 344 -6.99 16.69 13.73
CA THR A 344 -7.94 16.67 14.85
C THR A 344 -9.36 16.59 14.32
N ILE A 345 -10.00 15.45 14.51
CA ILE A 345 -11.41 15.25 14.14
C ILE A 345 -12.29 15.72 15.30
N PRO A 346 -13.15 16.74 15.11
CA PRO A 346 -14.05 17.19 16.16
C PRO A 346 -15.09 16.11 16.49
N LYS A 347 -15.47 16.01 17.77
CA LYS A 347 -16.53 15.11 18.20
C LYS A 347 -17.89 15.65 17.75
N LEU A 348 -18.60 14.87 16.93
CA LEU A 348 -19.95 15.18 16.46
C LEU A 348 -21.01 14.59 17.40
N ASN A 349 -22.22 15.18 17.43
CA ASN A 349 -23.28 14.70 18.33
C ASN A 349 -24.06 13.56 17.69
N THR A 350 -24.58 13.76 16.47
CA THR A 350 -25.45 12.78 15.80
C THR A 350 -24.70 11.82 14.88
N LEU A 351 -23.57 12.26 14.33
CA LEU A 351 -22.72 11.48 13.43
C LEU A 351 -21.43 11.00 14.12
N GLU A 352 -20.79 10.00 13.53
CA GLU A 352 -19.48 9.49 13.91
C GLU A 352 -18.61 9.30 12.67
N VAL A 353 -17.33 9.68 12.77
CA VAL A 353 -16.35 9.41 11.70
C VAL A 353 -15.84 7.99 11.88
N VAL A 354 -16.17 7.11 10.93
CA VAL A 354 -15.84 5.68 11.02
C VAL A 354 -14.61 5.29 10.20
N ALA A 355 -14.34 6.03 9.13
CA ALA A 355 -13.20 5.78 8.28
C ALA A 355 -12.75 7.06 7.55
N TYR A 356 -11.49 7.08 7.14
CA TYR A 356 -10.93 8.07 6.22
C TYR A 356 -9.86 7.39 5.38
N ASP A 357 -9.73 7.82 4.12
CA ASP A 357 -8.72 7.32 3.18
C ASP A 357 -8.00 8.50 2.52
N PHE A 358 -6.77 8.73 2.96
CA PHE A 358 -5.84 9.73 2.42
C PHE A 358 -4.76 9.12 1.51
N GLY A 359 -4.79 7.80 1.28
CA GLY A 359 -3.75 7.09 0.51
C GLY A 359 -2.40 6.93 1.22
N ILE A 360 -2.32 7.12 2.54
CA ILE A 360 -1.09 7.07 3.35
C ILE A 360 -0.89 5.75 4.10
N LYS A 361 -1.67 4.71 3.76
CA LYS A 361 -1.70 3.43 4.50
C LYS A 361 -0.32 2.82 4.72
N PHE A 362 0.54 2.86 3.70
CA PHE A 362 1.87 2.25 3.77
C PHE A 362 2.86 3.10 4.57
N GLU A 363 2.76 4.42 4.52
CA GLU A 363 3.57 5.33 5.36
C GLU A 363 3.24 5.16 6.83
N VAL A 364 1.93 5.14 7.17
CA VAL A 364 1.47 4.89 8.54
C VAL A 364 1.90 3.50 9.02
N PHE A 365 1.84 2.48 8.16
CA PHE A 365 2.35 1.14 8.49
C PHE A 365 3.85 1.16 8.83
N ASN A 366 4.68 1.82 8.01
CA ASN A 366 6.12 1.91 8.25
C ASN A 366 6.44 2.69 9.54
N ALA A 367 5.71 3.77 9.82
CA ALA A 367 5.83 4.52 11.07
C ALA A 367 5.45 3.65 12.29
N GLN A 368 4.33 2.93 12.21
CA GLN A 368 3.87 2.03 13.27
C GLN A 368 4.83 0.86 13.49
N LEU A 369 5.41 0.29 12.44
CA LEU A 369 6.37 -0.80 12.54
C LEU A 369 7.61 -0.39 13.37
N LYS A 370 8.07 0.85 13.24
CA LYS A 370 9.17 1.39 14.07
C LYS A 370 8.77 1.51 15.54
N GLN A 371 7.53 1.90 15.81
CA GLN A 371 7.00 1.93 17.18
C GLN A 371 6.87 0.53 17.77
N ASP A 372 6.43 -0.45 16.98
CA ASP A 372 6.30 -1.84 17.39
C ASP A 372 7.67 -2.48 17.66
N LEU A 373 8.72 -2.08 16.92
CA LEU A 373 10.10 -2.48 17.22
C LEU A 373 10.55 -1.99 18.60
N ASN A 374 10.13 -0.80 19.04
CA ASN A 374 10.40 -0.32 20.39
C ASN A 374 9.66 -1.15 21.46
N LEU A 375 8.41 -1.56 21.19
CA LEU A 375 7.68 -2.48 22.06
C LEU A 375 8.39 -3.83 22.17
N LEU A 376 8.96 -4.33 21.06
CA LEU A 376 9.74 -5.55 21.06
C LEU A 376 11.01 -5.43 21.92
N LEU A 377 11.67 -4.28 21.94
CA LEU A 377 12.81 -4.03 22.83
C LEU A 377 12.40 -4.06 24.31
N ILE A 378 11.23 -3.50 24.65
CA ILE A 378 10.67 -3.58 26.01
C ILE A 378 10.38 -5.04 26.39
N GLY A 379 9.77 -5.81 25.49
CA GLY A 379 9.54 -7.24 25.69
C GLY A 379 10.84 -8.03 25.89
N GLY A 380 11.85 -7.76 25.07
CA GLY A 380 13.19 -8.35 25.20
C GLY A 380 13.87 -8.00 26.53
N ALA A 381 13.69 -6.79 27.03
CA ALA A 381 14.21 -6.37 28.34
C ALA A 381 13.51 -7.12 29.50
N LEU A 382 12.19 -7.32 29.42
CA LEU A 382 11.44 -8.13 30.39
C LEU A 382 11.88 -9.59 30.39
N VAL A 383 12.07 -10.18 29.21
CA VAL A 383 12.64 -11.54 29.08
C VAL A 383 14.06 -11.58 29.68
N GLY A 384 14.89 -10.59 29.38
CA GLY A 384 16.22 -10.43 29.98
C GLY A 384 16.19 -10.37 31.51
N LEU A 385 15.20 -9.68 32.09
CA LEU A 385 14.98 -9.63 33.54
C LEU A 385 14.60 -11.01 34.09
N CYS A 386 13.68 -11.74 33.44
CA CYS A 386 13.33 -13.10 33.83
C CYS A 386 14.54 -14.04 33.81
N ILE A 387 15.36 -13.97 32.77
CA ILE A 387 16.61 -14.72 32.64
C ILE A 387 17.57 -14.36 33.78
N PHE A 388 17.72 -13.08 34.07
CA PHE A 388 18.56 -12.60 35.17
C PHE A 388 18.11 -13.12 36.53
N LEU A 389 16.80 -13.09 36.82
CA LEU A 389 16.25 -13.61 38.06
C LEU A 389 16.46 -15.13 38.21
N PHE A 390 16.40 -15.88 37.10
CA PHE A 390 16.62 -17.33 37.11
C PHE A 390 18.10 -17.72 37.26
N PHE A 391 19.00 -17.12 36.46
CA PHE A 391 20.43 -17.46 36.52
C PHE A 391 21.16 -16.83 37.70
N GLN A 392 20.62 -15.74 38.26
CA GLN A 392 21.25 -14.93 39.32
C GLN A 392 22.67 -14.46 38.94
N SER A 393 22.95 -14.33 37.65
CA SER A 393 24.27 -13.98 37.12
C SER A 393 24.13 -13.09 35.87
N ILE A 394 24.64 -11.86 35.96
CA ILE A 394 24.63 -10.89 34.86
C ILE A 394 25.39 -11.43 33.65
N PHE A 395 26.54 -12.08 33.89
CA PHE A 395 27.38 -12.60 32.82
C PHE A 395 26.66 -13.68 31.99
N ALA A 396 25.93 -14.58 32.65
CA ALA A 396 25.15 -15.62 31.98
C ALA A 396 24.01 -15.01 31.15
N THR A 397 23.27 -14.06 31.73
CA THR A 397 22.19 -13.34 31.03
C THR A 397 22.69 -12.62 29.78
N VAL A 398 23.76 -11.84 29.88
CA VAL A 398 24.34 -11.12 28.73
C VAL A 398 24.83 -12.10 27.67
N SER A 399 25.43 -13.22 28.07
CA SER A 399 25.92 -14.24 27.13
C SER A 399 24.79 -14.88 26.32
N VAL A 400 23.63 -15.17 26.95
CA VAL A 400 22.45 -15.73 26.28
C VAL A 400 21.78 -14.71 25.36
N LEU A 401 21.62 -13.47 25.80
CA LEU A 401 21.06 -12.42 24.94
C LEU A 401 21.97 -12.14 23.74
N LEU A 402 23.28 -12.07 23.96
CA LEU A 402 24.26 -11.86 22.90
C LEU A 402 24.29 -13.02 21.91
N SER A 403 24.15 -14.28 22.36
CA SER A 403 24.13 -15.44 21.47
C SER A 403 22.92 -15.43 20.53
N VAL A 404 21.75 -15.01 21.00
CA VAL A 404 20.54 -14.85 20.16
C VAL A 404 20.76 -13.76 19.11
N VAL A 405 21.30 -12.60 19.50
CA VAL A 405 21.59 -11.49 18.55
C VAL A 405 22.62 -11.90 17.51
N ILE A 406 23.70 -12.58 17.92
CA ILE A 406 24.73 -13.08 17.01
C ILE A 406 24.16 -14.12 16.05
N SER A 407 23.29 -15.01 16.52
CA SER A 407 22.60 -16.00 15.68
C SER A 407 21.80 -15.33 14.56
N LEU A 408 20.99 -14.32 14.89
CA LEU A 408 20.21 -13.56 13.91
C LEU A 408 21.10 -12.79 12.93
N GLY A 409 22.18 -12.17 13.42
CA GLY A 409 23.14 -11.49 12.56
C GLY A 409 23.84 -12.43 11.58
N MET A 410 24.17 -13.65 12.02
CA MET A 410 24.71 -14.68 11.14
C MET A 410 23.68 -15.22 10.15
N ALA A 411 22.42 -15.39 10.57
CA ALA A 411 21.34 -15.75 9.65
C ALA A 411 21.17 -14.70 8.54
N TYR A 412 21.23 -13.41 8.89
CA TYR A 412 21.21 -12.30 7.94
C TYR A 412 22.40 -12.33 6.96
N PHE A 413 23.60 -12.69 7.42
CA PHE A 413 24.76 -12.93 6.56
C PHE A 413 24.50 -14.04 5.54
N PHE A 414 24.00 -15.20 5.99
CA PHE A 414 23.67 -16.28 5.07
C PHE A 414 22.59 -15.86 4.07
N TYR A 415 21.58 -15.12 4.52
CA TYR A 415 20.48 -14.64 3.69
C TYR A 415 20.93 -13.77 2.51
N PHE A 416 21.66 -12.69 2.80
CA PHE A 416 22.04 -11.71 1.78
C PHE A 416 23.34 -12.05 1.06
N PHE A 417 24.36 -12.52 1.78
CA PHE A 417 25.69 -12.72 1.19
C PHE A 417 25.82 -14.09 0.52
N VAL A 418 25.38 -15.15 1.20
CA VAL A 418 25.53 -16.52 0.71
C VAL A 418 24.43 -16.88 -0.27
N PHE A 419 23.16 -16.71 0.11
CA PHE A 419 22.01 -17.04 -0.73
C PHE A 419 21.64 -15.94 -1.74
N LYS A 420 22.16 -14.72 -1.57
CA LYS A 420 21.94 -13.58 -2.49
C LYS A 420 20.47 -13.27 -2.73
N ILE A 421 19.66 -13.42 -1.69
CA ILE A 421 18.24 -13.06 -1.73
C ILE A 421 18.14 -11.54 -1.58
N ARG A 422 17.55 -10.87 -2.57
CA ARG A 422 17.48 -9.40 -2.61
C ARG A 422 16.30 -8.80 -1.83
N SER A 423 15.20 -9.53 -1.76
CA SER A 423 13.96 -9.06 -1.13
C SER A 423 13.94 -9.47 0.33
N PHE A 424 13.64 -8.55 1.24
CA PHE A 424 13.49 -8.82 2.67
C PHE A 424 12.10 -8.37 3.13
N PRO A 425 11.11 -9.27 3.16
CA PRO A 425 9.75 -8.91 3.56
C PRO A 425 9.68 -8.57 5.05
N PHE A 426 8.76 -7.69 5.45
CA PHE A 426 8.59 -7.31 6.87
C PHE A 426 8.27 -8.50 7.78
N VAL A 427 7.69 -9.58 7.22
CA VAL A 427 7.41 -10.84 7.94
C VAL A 427 8.69 -11.42 8.55
N ASN A 428 9.87 -11.18 7.97
CA ASN A 428 11.15 -11.63 8.51
C ASN A 428 11.50 -10.97 9.85
N VAL A 429 10.92 -9.80 10.17
CA VAL A 429 11.05 -9.17 11.49
C VAL A 429 10.40 -10.04 12.58
N LEU A 430 9.38 -10.85 12.26
CA LEU A 430 8.78 -11.79 13.21
C LEU A 430 9.77 -12.88 13.64
N ALA A 431 10.79 -13.20 12.82
CA ALA A 431 11.83 -14.16 13.20
C ALA A 431 12.62 -13.69 14.44
N LEU A 432 12.76 -12.38 14.65
CA LEU A 432 13.38 -11.84 15.88
C LEU A 432 12.55 -12.20 17.12
N VAL A 433 11.23 -12.07 17.04
CA VAL A 433 10.31 -12.42 18.14
C VAL A 433 10.39 -13.92 18.45
N ILE A 434 10.35 -14.75 17.40
CA ILE A 434 10.39 -16.21 17.52
C ILE A 434 11.75 -16.66 18.08
N ALA A 435 12.86 -16.12 17.57
CA ALA A 435 14.21 -16.49 18.00
C ALA A 435 14.48 -16.11 19.46
N LEU A 436 13.97 -14.98 19.94
CA LEU A 436 14.07 -14.58 21.35
C LEU A 436 13.35 -15.58 22.29
N GLY A 437 12.18 -16.08 21.88
CA GLY A 437 11.44 -17.07 22.68
C GLY A 437 12.15 -18.42 22.73
N ILE A 438 12.56 -18.95 21.57
CA ILE A 438 13.10 -20.31 21.44
C ILE A 438 14.54 -20.40 21.93
N GLY A 439 15.39 -19.40 21.62
CA GLY A 439 16.80 -19.44 21.99
C GLY A 439 17.06 -19.39 23.50
N VAL A 440 16.12 -18.83 24.27
CA VAL A 440 16.22 -18.73 25.73
C VAL A 440 15.82 -20.04 26.42
N ASP A 441 14.91 -20.82 25.84
CA ASP A 441 14.44 -22.10 26.40
C ASP A 441 15.59 -23.11 26.52
N ASP A 442 16.39 -23.26 25.46
CA ASP A 442 17.57 -24.13 25.47
C ASP A 442 18.59 -23.69 26.55
N ALA A 443 18.74 -22.39 26.79
CA ALA A 443 19.62 -21.90 27.85
C ALA A 443 19.13 -22.29 29.25
N PHE A 444 17.81 -22.27 29.49
CA PHE A 444 17.22 -22.70 30.76
C PHE A 444 17.40 -24.20 30.99
N VAL A 445 17.13 -25.03 29.98
CA VAL A 445 17.31 -26.49 30.06
C VAL A 445 18.77 -26.83 30.36
N TYR A 446 19.72 -26.19 29.67
CA TYR A 446 21.16 -26.43 29.91
C TYR A 446 21.56 -26.08 31.34
N PHE A 447 21.19 -24.90 31.82
CA PHE A 447 21.60 -24.42 33.13
C PHE A 447 21.04 -25.27 34.27
N HIS A 448 19.80 -25.72 34.18
CA HIS A 448 19.21 -26.60 35.19
C HIS A 448 19.97 -27.93 35.29
N HIS A 449 20.33 -28.54 34.16
CA HIS A 449 21.14 -29.77 34.14
C HIS A 449 22.60 -29.52 34.57
N TRP A 450 23.16 -28.36 34.22
CA TRP A 450 24.48 -27.93 34.68
C TRP A 450 24.56 -27.83 36.21
N GLN A 451 23.58 -27.19 36.85
CA GLN A 451 23.52 -27.08 38.31
C GLN A 451 23.43 -28.45 38.97
N ARG A 452 22.58 -29.36 38.44
CA ARG A 452 22.48 -30.73 38.94
C ARG A 452 23.77 -31.52 38.76
N ALA A 453 24.43 -31.39 37.61
CA ALA A 453 25.70 -32.05 37.34
C ALA A 453 26.80 -31.55 38.30
N LYS A 454 26.82 -30.24 38.57
CA LYS A 454 27.76 -29.62 39.52
C LYS A 454 27.58 -30.16 40.95
N LEU A 455 26.34 -30.36 41.40
CA LEU A 455 26.04 -30.92 42.72
C LEU A 455 26.40 -32.42 42.83
N GLN A 456 26.20 -33.19 41.75
CA GLN A 456 26.45 -34.64 41.76
C GLN A 456 27.93 -35.02 41.60
N LEU A 457 28.74 -34.14 41.02
CA LEU A 457 30.16 -34.38 40.72
C LEU A 457 31.06 -33.42 41.51
N ASP A 458 30.67 -33.09 42.74
CA ASP A 458 31.42 -32.16 43.57
C ASP A 458 32.87 -32.67 43.79
N GLY A 459 33.86 -31.85 43.45
CA GLY A 459 35.29 -32.22 43.45
C GLY A 459 35.85 -32.87 42.16
N SER A 460 35.02 -33.15 41.15
CA SER A 460 35.48 -33.64 39.84
C SER A 460 36.00 -32.52 38.94
N PRO A 461 36.87 -32.80 37.94
CA PRO A 461 37.32 -31.77 37.00
C PRO A 461 36.14 -31.17 36.21
N LEU A 462 36.24 -29.88 35.86
CA LEU A 462 35.19 -29.15 35.14
C LEU A 462 34.75 -29.84 33.84
N ALA A 463 35.69 -30.49 33.15
CA ALA A 463 35.42 -31.27 31.94
C ALA A 463 34.42 -32.42 32.18
N ALA A 464 34.45 -33.07 33.34
CA ALA A 464 33.50 -34.13 33.68
C ALA A 464 32.09 -33.58 33.95
N VAL A 465 32.01 -32.39 34.56
CA VAL A 465 30.74 -31.68 34.77
C VAL A 465 30.12 -31.25 33.45
N VAL A 466 30.92 -30.66 32.54
CA VAL A 466 30.50 -30.30 31.17
C VAL A 466 30.04 -31.54 30.40
N ALA A 467 30.81 -32.63 30.43
CA ALA A 467 30.48 -33.86 29.74
C ALA A 467 29.13 -34.44 30.18
N LYS A 468 28.87 -34.44 31.50
CA LYS A 468 27.60 -34.94 32.05
C LYS A 468 26.42 -34.01 31.74
N ALA A 469 26.60 -32.70 31.88
CA ALA A 469 25.55 -31.73 31.60
C ALA A 469 25.17 -31.72 30.11
N LEU A 470 26.16 -31.60 29.21
CA LEU A 470 25.91 -31.54 27.78
C LEU A 470 25.47 -32.90 27.21
N GLY A 471 26.06 -34.01 27.67
CA GLY A 471 25.67 -35.35 27.23
C GLY A 471 24.23 -35.72 27.55
N THR A 472 23.65 -35.15 28.61
CA THR A 472 22.23 -35.37 28.95
C THR A 472 21.26 -34.42 28.26
N THR A 473 21.72 -33.25 27.80
CA THR A 473 20.86 -32.19 27.27
C THR A 473 20.95 -31.99 25.76
N ALA A 474 22.09 -32.32 25.14
CA ALA A 474 22.36 -32.03 23.73
C ALA A 474 21.33 -32.65 22.78
N VAL A 475 20.89 -33.89 23.02
CA VAL A 475 19.89 -34.56 22.17
C VAL A 475 18.53 -33.85 22.28
N SER A 476 18.16 -33.39 23.48
CA SER A 476 16.91 -32.67 23.69
C SER A 476 16.91 -31.34 22.93
N MET A 477 17.97 -30.54 23.10
CA MET A 477 18.13 -29.23 22.43
C MET A 477 18.24 -29.38 20.91
N PHE A 478 18.90 -30.43 20.44
CA PHE A 478 19.00 -30.71 19.01
C PHE A 478 17.62 -31.04 18.42
N VAL A 479 16.83 -31.87 19.08
CA VAL A 479 15.49 -32.23 18.59
C VAL A 479 14.57 -31.01 18.56
N THR A 480 14.54 -30.18 19.60
CA THR A 480 13.71 -28.96 19.65
C THR A 480 14.10 -27.97 18.54
N SER A 481 15.39 -27.69 18.39
CA SER A 481 15.92 -26.83 17.34
C SER A 481 15.66 -27.39 15.93
N LEU A 482 15.86 -28.69 15.72
CA LEU A 482 15.62 -29.35 14.43
C LEU A 482 14.14 -29.31 14.04
N THR A 483 13.23 -29.59 14.98
CA THR A 483 11.79 -29.53 14.70
C THR A 483 11.32 -28.13 14.36
N THR A 484 11.83 -27.11 15.07
CA THR A 484 11.50 -25.70 14.81
C THR A 484 12.04 -25.28 13.45
N SER A 485 13.32 -25.56 13.18
CA SER A 485 13.96 -25.24 11.91
C SER A 485 13.28 -25.96 10.73
N ALA A 486 12.92 -27.23 10.88
CA ALA A 486 12.19 -27.97 9.85
C ALA A 486 10.81 -27.36 9.56
N ALA A 487 10.10 -26.86 10.57
CA ALA A 487 8.83 -26.17 10.38
C ALA A 487 9.00 -24.85 9.60
N CYS A 488 10.03 -24.04 9.94
CA CYS A 488 10.36 -22.84 9.16
C CYS A 488 10.75 -23.20 7.73
N PHE A 489 11.66 -24.16 7.53
CA PHE A 489 12.07 -24.60 6.19
C PHE A 489 10.93 -25.20 5.36
N ALA A 490 9.91 -25.78 5.99
CA ALA A 490 8.73 -26.24 5.26
C ALA A 490 7.98 -25.09 4.57
N SER A 491 8.07 -23.85 5.08
CA SER A 491 7.48 -22.66 4.45
C SER A 491 8.11 -22.33 3.10
N TYR A 492 9.35 -22.78 2.85
CA TYR A 492 10.00 -22.66 1.55
C TYR A 492 9.27 -23.42 0.42
N LEU A 493 8.45 -24.43 0.76
CA LEU A 493 7.65 -25.16 -0.21
C LEU A 493 6.44 -24.37 -0.74
N SER A 494 6.07 -23.27 -0.08
CA SER A 494 4.94 -22.42 -0.51
C SER A 494 5.33 -21.57 -1.71
N ASP A 495 4.48 -21.42 -2.73
CA ASP A 495 4.76 -20.57 -3.91
C ASP A 495 4.77 -19.06 -3.63
N VAL A 496 4.37 -18.63 -2.42
CA VAL A 496 4.37 -17.23 -2.02
C VAL A 496 5.78 -16.78 -1.65
N THR A 497 6.31 -15.76 -2.33
CA THR A 497 7.72 -15.36 -2.15
C THR A 497 8.06 -14.87 -0.74
N ALA A 498 7.14 -14.20 -0.04
CA ALA A 498 7.34 -13.73 1.32
C ALA A 498 7.48 -14.91 2.30
N LEU A 499 6.76 -16.01 2.07
CA LEU A 499 6.87 -17.22 2.89
C LEU A 499 8.16 -17.99 2.58
N LYS A 500 8.58 -18.05 1.30
CA LYS A 500 9.89 -18.61 0.91
C LYS A 500 11.06 -17.80 1.47
N ALA A 501 10.88 -16.50 1.65
CA ALA A 501 11.90 -15.60 2.20
C ALA A 501 11.95 -15.62 3.73
N PHE A 502 10.86 -16.04 4.38
CA PHE A 502 10.76 -16.19 5.84
C PHE A 502 11.31 -17.53 6.33
N GLY A 503 10.97 -18.61 5.64
CA GLY A 503 11.50 -19.95 5.90
C GLY A 503 12.90 -20.13 5.35
#